data_AF-A0A8T1GZQ4-F1
#
_entry.id   AF-A0A8T1GZQ4-F1
#
_cell.length_a   1.000
_cell.length_b   1.000
_cell.length_c   1.000
_cell.angle_alpha   90.00
_cell.angle_beta   90.00
_cell.angle_gamma   90.00
#
_symmetry.space_group_name_H-M   'P 1'
#
loop_
_entity.id
_entity.type
_entity.pdbx_description
1 polymer ?
#
loop_
_entity_poly.entity_id
_entity_poly.type
_entity_poly.pdbx_seq_one_letter_code
_entity_poly.pdbx_strand_id
1 'polypeptide(L)'
;MEENSLGGSKYLLLIVDEASGCMKGFCLRAKSESEDCIKTIKTYIMKVQKQFGKKVKFVRHDGAREFATNSLKDFYQDEGIEQQTTHAASRQDEQVFLG
;
A
#
# COMPACT_ATOMS: atom_id res chain seq x y z
N MET A 1 14.23 14.70 14.44
CA MET A 1 15.36 13.83 14.03
C MET A 1 14.74 12.51 13.65
N GLU A 2 14.80 12.11 12.37
CA GLU A 2 14.22 10.84 11.92
C GLU A 2 15.06 9.70 12.50
N GLU A 3 14.50 8.92 13.42
CA GLU A 3 15.17 7.76 14.00
C GLU A 3 15.08 6.57 13.06
N ASN A 4 16.22 5.98 12.72
CA ASN A 4 16.25 4.75 11.93
C ASN A 4 15.74 3.59 12.78
N SER A 5 14.98 2.68 12.17
CA SER A 5 14.70 1.38 12.80
C SER A 5 16.00 0.64 13.12
N LEU A 6 15.92 -0.37 14.00
CA LEU A 6 17.06 -1.24 14.33
C LEU A 6 17.73 -1.88 13.09
N GLY A 7 17.04 -1.92 11.94
CA GLY A 7 17.53 -2.44 10.65
C GLY A 7 17.85 -1.38 9.58
N GLY A 8 17.88 -0.08 9.94
CA GLY A 8 18.19 1.01 9.02
C GLY A 8 17.01 1.47 8.14
N SER A 9 15.78 1.04 8.44
CA SER A 9 14.57 1.48 7.73
C SER A 9 14.08 2.82 8.25
N LYS A 10 13.66 3.70 7.34
CA LYS A 10 13.22 5.08 7.65
C LYS A 10 11.74 5.34 7.39
N TYR A 11 11.09 4.43 6.67
CA TYR A 11 9.74 4.58 6.16
C TYR A 11 8.90 3.35 6.51
N LEU A 12 7.60 3.53 6.69
CA LEU A 12 6.68 2.48 7.12
C LEU A 12 5.46 2.50 6.21
N LEU A 13 5.41 1.56 5.28
CA LEU A 13 4.20 1.31 4.51
C LEU A 13 3.21 0.53 5.37
N LEU A 14 2.04 1.10 5.62
CA LEU A 14 0.99 0.48 6.40
C LEU A 14 -0.18 0.12 5.50
N ILE A 15 -0.50 -1.16 5.39
CA ILE A 15 -1.66 -1.64 4.63
C ILE A 15 -2.77 -2.03 5.62
N VAL A 16 -3.95 -1.44 5.46
CA VAL A 16 -5.12 -1.64 6.30
C VAL A 16 -6.20 -2.32 5.48
N ASP A 17 -6.66 -3.49 5.89
CA ASP A 17 -7.87 -4.11 5.37
C ASP A 17 -9.08 -3.57 6.14
N GLU A 18 -9.93 -2.79 5.49
CA GLU A 18 -11.11 -2.17 6.10
C GLU A 18 -12.21 -3.19 6.40
N ALA A 19 -12.27 -4.31 5.69
CA ALA A 19 -13.29 -5.32 5.93
C ALA A 19 -13.01 -6.11 7.23
N SER A 20 -11.74 -6.30 7.58
CA SER A 20 -11.34 -7.07 8.77
C SER A 20 -10.74 -6.21 9.89
N GLY A 21 -10.40 -4.95 9.61
CA GLY A 21 -9.61 -4.09 10.51
C GLY A 21 -8.15 -4.54 10.65
N CYS A 22 -7.70 -5.52 9.86
CA CYS A 22 -6.33 -6.03 9.95
C CYS A 22 -5.34 -5.03 9.37
N MET A 23 -4.29 -4.73 10.13
CA MET A 23 -3.23 -3.80 9.72
C MET A 23 -1.91 -4.56 9.54
N LYS A 24 -1.20 -4.27 8.45
CA LYS A 24 0.11 -4.85 8.16
C LYS A 24 1.12 -3.76 7.80
N GLY A 25 2.11 -3.56 8.66
CA GLY A 25 3.24 -2.67 8.42
C GLY A 25 4.40 -3.35 7.70
N PHE A 26 5.06 -2.62 6.81
CA PHE A 26 6.26 -3.01 6.08
C PHE A 26 7.32 -1.92 6.22
N CYS A 27 8.50 -2.29 6.74
CA CYS A 27 9.62 -1.37 6.93
C CYS A 27 10.37 -1.16 5.61
N LEU A 28 10.38 0.07 5.11
CA LEU A 28 11.08 0.47 3.88
C LEU A 28 12.35 1.25 4.22
N ARG A 29 13.44 1.02 3.48
CA ARG A 29 14.73 1.69 3.74
C ARG A 29 14.81 3.06 3.09
N ALA A 30 14.19 3.24 1.93
CA ALA A 30 14.11 4.54 1.28
C ALA A 30 12.80 4.73 0.50
N LYS A 31 12.31 5.97 0.44
CA LYS A 31 11.20 6.40 -0.45
C LYS A 31 11.48 6.14 -1.93
N SER A 32 12.75 6.06 -2.32
CA SER A 32 13.17 5.74 -3.69
C SER A 32 13.01 4.25 -4.04
N GLU A 33 12.69 3.38 -3.07
CA GLU A 33 12.32 1.97 -3.33
C GLU A 33 10.86 1.86 -3.81
N SER A 34 10.43 2.76 -4.69
CA SER A 34 9.08 2.70 -5.29
C SER A 34 8.81 1.32 -5.88
N GLU A 35 9.81 0.64 -6.44
CA GLU A 35 9.68 -0.73 -6.93
C GLU A 35 9.41 -1.77 -5.84
N ASP A 36 10.10 -1.70 -4.69
CA ASP A 36 9.84 -2.62 -3.58
C ASP A 36 8.50 -2.35 -2.91
N CYS A 37 8.10 -1.07 -2.83
CA CYS A 37 6.76 -0.69 -2.38
C CYS A 37 5.68 -1.27 -3.31
N ILE A 38 5.82 -1.07 -4.63
CA ILE A 38 4.91 -1.64 -5.64
C ILE A 38 4.83 -3.16 -5.50
N LYS A 39 5.97 -3.84 -5.40
CA LYS A 39 6.05 -5.30 -5.23
C LYS A 39 5.37 -5.76 -3.95
N THR A 40 5.58 -5.03 -2.85
CA THR A 40 4.99 -5.33 -1.54
C THR A 40 3.47 -5.23 -1.58
N ILE A 41 2.93 -4.15 -2.15
CA ILE A 41 1.48 -3.94 -2.31
C ILE A 41 0.87 -5.07 -3.14
N LYS A 42 1.41 -5.33 -4.34
CA LYS A 42 0.93 -6.39 -5.24
C LYS A 42 0.93 -7.75 -4.55
N THR A 43 2.04 -8.10 -3.92
CA THR A 43 2.20 -9.39 -3.23
C THR A 43 1.22 -9.52 -2.07
N TYR A 44 1.01 -8.45 -1.30
CA TYR A 44 0.09 -8.46 -0.17
C TYR A 44 -1.36 -8.63 -0.63
N ILE A 45 -1.78 -7.87 -1.66
CA ILE A 45 -3.12 -8.01 -2.27
C ILE A 45 -3.34 -9.45 -2.73
N MET A 46 -2.41 -10.02 -3.51
CA MET A 46 -2.53 -11.42 -3.97
C MET A 46 -2.60 -12.42 -2.81
N LYS A 47 -1.81 -12.18 -1.76
CA LYS A 47 -1.82 -13.02 -0.57
C LYS A 47 -3.16 -12.97 0.16
N VAL A 48 -3.72 -11.79 0.42
CA VAL A 48 -5.00 -11.68 1.14
C VAL A 48 -6.14 -12.23 0.30
N GLN A 49 -6.13 -11.98 -1.02
CA GLN A 49 -7.15 -12.53 -1.91
C GLN A 49 -7.16 -14.06 -1.89
N LYS A 50 -5.96 -14.67 -1.98
CA LYS A 50 -5.81 -16.12 -1.92
C LYS A 50 -6.12 -16.70 -0.53
N GLN A 51 -5.70 -16.04 0.53
CA GLN A 51 -5.86 -16.52 1.91
C GLN A 51 -7.34 -16.52 2.34
N PHE A 52 -8.09 -15.48 1.96
CA PHE A 52 -9.48 -15.32 2.38
C PHE A 52 -10.50 -15.75 1.32
N GLY A 53 -10.04 -16.07 0.10
CA GLY A 53 -10.92 -16.41 -1.02
C GLY A 53 -11.84 -15.28 -1.45
N LYS A 54 -11.48 -14.03 -1.13
CA LYS A 54 -12.25 -12.81 -1.44
C LYS A 54 -11.42 -11.88 -2.28
N LYS A 55 -12.01 -11.26 -3.29
CA LYS A 55 -11.33 -10.23 -4.07
C LYS A 55 -11.30 -8.91 -3.33
N VAL A 56 -10.18 -8.20 -3.44
CA VAL A 56 -10.09 -6.78 -3.10
C VAL A 56 -10.85 -6.03 -4.17
N LYS A 57 -11.72 -5.10 -3.77
CA LYS A 57 -12.57 -4.31 -4.67
C LYS A 57 -11.98 -2.93 -4.89
N PHE A 58 -11.38 -2.33 -3.88
CA PHE A 58 -10.76 -1.03 -4.01
C PHE A 58 -9.48 -0.91 -3.17
N VAL A 59 -8.60 -0.02 -3.63
CA VAL A 59 -7.39 0.42 -2.96
C VAL A 59 -7.44 1.93 -2.80
N ARG A 60 -7.25 2.43 -1.59
CA ARG A 60 -7.26 3.87 -1.29
C ARG A 60 -5.94 4.35 -0.71
N HIS A 61 -5.42 5.45 -1.25
CA HIS A 61 -4.20 6.11 -0.78
C HIS A 61 -4.31 7.65 -0.93
N ASP A 62 -3.31 8.38 -0.43
CA ASP A 62 -3.24 9.85 -0.32
C ASP A 62 -2.77 10.57 -1.60
N GLY A 63 -2.61 9.84 -2.71
CA GLY A 63 -2.09 10.37 -3.97
C GLY A 63 -0.57 10.54 -4.03
N ALA A 64 0.20 10.02 -3.05
CA ALA A 64 1.66 10.06 -3.12
C ALA A 64 2.19 9.40 -4.40
N ARG A 65 3.27 9.96 -4.94
CA ARG A 65 3.86 9.56 -6.24
C ARG A 65 4.28 8.09 -6.28
N GLU A 66 4.67 7.53 -5.14
CA GLU A 66 5.05 6.13 -5.01
C GLU A 66 3.88 5.15 -5.24
N PHE A 67 2.65 5.58 -4.98
CA PHE A 67 1.42 4.80 -5.20
C PHE A 67 0.74 5.11 -6.55
N ALA A 68 1.11 6.22 -7.20
CA ALA A 68 0.51 6.68 -8.46
C ALA A 68 1.25 6.18 -9.72
N THR A 69 2.00 5.08 -9.64
CA THR A 69 2.81 4.54 -10.73
C THR A 69 1.97 3.77 -11.76
N ASN A 70 2.37 3.77 -13.04
CA ASN A 70 1.68 3.02 -14.09
C ASN A 70 1.65 1.52 -13.78
N SER A 71 2.72 0.97 -13.19
CA SER A 71 2.78 -0.44 -12.82
C SER A 71 1.69 -0.85 -11.82
N LEU A 72 1.31 0.02 -10.88
CA LEU A 72 0.20 -0.24 -9.96
C LEU A 72 -1.15 -0.08 -10.65
N LYS A 73 -1.30 0.95 -11.49
CA LYS A 73 -2.52 1.15 -12.26
C LYS A 73 -2.86 -0.05 -13.15
N ASP A 74 -1.87 -0.55 -13.89
CA ASP A 74 -2.04 -1.72 -14.76
C ASP A 74 -2.44 -2.95 -13.94
N PHE A 75 -1.79 -3.17 -12.80
CA PHE A 75 -2.13 -4.28 -11.90
C PHE A 75 -3.54 -4.18 -11.32
N TYR A 76 -3.96 -2.98 -10.89
CA TYR A 76 -5.32 -2.77 -10.39
C TYR A 76 -6.35 -3.00 -11.48
N GLN A 77 -6.07 -2.56 -12.71
CA GLN A 77 -6.93 -2.81 -13.86
C GLN A 77 -7.05 -4.31 -14.18
N ASP A 78 -5.94 -5.05 -14.18
CA ASP A 78 -5.91 -6.49 -14.45
C ASP A 78 -6.67 -7.30 -13.39
N GLU A 79 -6.57 -6.92 -12.12
CA GLU A 79 -7.29 -7.57 -11.01
C GLU A 79 -8.76 -7.11 -10.88
N GLY A 80 -9.13 -6.02 -11.54
CA GLY A 80 -10.44 -5.38 -11.43
C GLY A 80 -10.65 -4.60 -10.13
N ILE A 81 -9.57 -4.01 -9.60
CA ILE A 81 -9.52 -3.23 -8.36
C ILE A 81 -9.69 -1.74 -8.69
N GLU A 82 -10.61 -1.07 -7.99
CA GLU A 82 -10.82 0.37 -8.10
C GLU A 82 -9.75 1.15 -7.31
N GLN A 83 -9.10 2.13 -7.93
CA GLN A 83 -8.17 3.02 -7.25
C GLN A 83 -8.87 4.30 -6.78
N GLN A 84 -8.81 4.55 -5.48
CA GLN A 84 -9.37 5.74 -4.84
C GLN A 84 -8.24 6.64 -4.32
N THR A 85 -8.25 7.91 -4.70
CA THR A 85 -7.31 8.91 -4.19
C THR A 85 -8.04 9.89 -3.29
N THR A 86 -7.56 10.07 -2.06
CA THR A 86 -8.11 11.08 -1.15
C THR A 86 -7.37 12.41 -1.35
N HIS A 87 -8.11 13.50 -1.60
CA HIS A 87 -7.52 14.84 -1.64
C HIS A 87 -7.02 15.22 -0.23
N ALA A 88 -5.72 15.53 -0.16
CA ALA A 88 -4.96 15.76 1.07
C ALA A 88 -5.64 16.74 2.05
N ALA A 89 -6.02 16.22 3.23
CA ALA A 89 -6.20 17.03 4.43
C ALA A 89 -5.64 16.37 5.70
N SER A 90 -5.34 15.07 5.71
CA SER A 90 -4.70 14.41 6.86
C SER A 90 -3.39 13.76 6.44
N ARG A 91 -2.32 14.53 6.65
CA ARG A 91 -0.93 14.11 6.61
C ARG A 91 -0.71 13.05 7.71
N GLN A 92 -1.03 11.79 7.44
CA GLN A 92 -0.65 10.65 8.29
C GLN A 92 -0.19 9.50 7.40
N ASP A 93 1.13 9.47 7.20
CA ASP A 93 1.99 8.32 6.92
C ASP A 93 1.45 7.25 5.97
N GLU A 94 2.05 7.14 4.76
CA GLU A 94 2.21 5.95 3.91
C GLU A 94 1.18 4.80 4.12
N GLN A 95 -0.10 5.14 4.16
CA GLN A 95 -1.19 4.23 4.48
C GLN A 95 -2.00 3.89 3.24
N VAL A 96 -2.20 2.59 3.03
CA VAL A 96 -2.98 2.03 1.93
C VAL A 96 -4.15 1.24 2.51
N PHE A 97 -5.38 1.64 2.18
CA PHE A 97 -6.59 0.94 2.61
C PHE A 97 -7.06 -0.01 1.51
N LEU A 98 -7.47 -1.22 1.90
CA LEU A 98 -8.07 -2.25 1.04
C LEU A 98 -9.51 -2.50 1.49
N GLY A 99 -10.44 -2.68 0.56
CA GLY A 99 -11.82 -3.10 0.86
C GLY A 99 -12.51 -3.80 -0.29
#